data_AF-A0A8X6T1Y7-F1
#
_entry.id   AF-A0A8X6T1Y7-F1
#
_cell.length_a   1.000
_cell.length_b   1.000
_cell.length_c   1.000
_cell.angle_alpha   90.00
_cell.angle_beta   90.00
_cell.angle_gamma   90.00
#
_symmetry.space_group_name_H-M   'P 1'
#
loop_
_entity.id
_entity.type
_entity.pdbx_description
1 polymer ?
#
loop_
_entity_poly.entity_id
_entity_poly.type
_entity_poly.pdbx_seq_one_letter_code
_entity_poly.pdbx_strand_id
1 'polypeptide(L)'
;MVFVSSGKIHAVDLKRLKHQVSLTNKNSLSVAVVESMRPIFRDFSFPDLLKKCLHGKTQNPNGSFHNVIWSRVPKATFVQIETLSLGVYDAVCSFNDGNASKLKMLQKMGVEPGEYSVSAMKLLDRERLMKAIYAFSGRSKKIRKDKRRKRKKEEDNIKKNKVKTGYSAGSF
;
A
#
# COMPACT_ATOMS: atom_id res chain seq x y z
N MET A 1 -8.16 3.21 35.53
CA MET A 1 -7.72 4.62 35.52
C MET A 1 -8.18 5.23 34.21
N VAL A 2 -9.09 6.18 34.32
CA VAL A 2 -9.93 6.71 33.25
C VAL A 2 -9.25 7.96 32.69
N PHE A 3 -9.01 8.03 31.40
CA PHE A 3 -8.86 9.30 30.70
C PHE A 3 -9.83 9.30 29.51
N VAL A 4 -11.08 9.67 29.83
CA VAL A 4 -12.05 10.12 28.86
C VAL A 4 -11.64 11.55 28.50
N SER A 5 -11.16 11.75 27.28
CA SER A 5 -11.26 13.07 26.65
C SER A 5 -12.19 12.94 25.46
N SER A 6 -13.48 13.16 25.75
CA SER A 6 -14.56 13.30 24.79
C SER A 6 -14.33 14.56 23.95
N GLY A 7 -13.41 14.49 22.99
CA GLY A 7 -13.29 15.49 21.95
C GLY A 7 -14.43 15.31 20.95
N LYS A 8 -15.58 15.95 21.22
CA LYS A 8 -16.64 16.12 20.21
C LYS A 8 -16.00 16.76 18.98
N ILE A 9 -15.96 16.04 17.87
CA ILE A 9 -15.68 16.64 16.57
C ILE A 9 -16.93 17.46 16.24
N HIS A 10 -16.98 18.69 16.73
CA HIS A 10 -17.96 19.65 16.27
C HIS A 10 -17.84 19.70 14.76
N ALA A 11 -18.97 19.51 14.08
CA ALA A 11 -19.09 19.74 12.65
C ALA A 11 -18.34 21.03 12.33
N VAL A 12 -17.36 20.95 11.43
CA VAL A 12 -16.60 22.12 11.00
C VAL A 12 -17.65 23.13 10.54
N ASP A 13 -17.81 24.19 11.33
CA ASP A 13 -18.88 25.15 11.15
C ASP A 13 -18.78 25.72 9.73
N LEU A 14 -19.75 25.36 8.88
CA LEU A 14 -19.80 25.75 7.48
C LEU A 14 -19.87 27.29 7.32
N LYS A 15 -20.09 28.02 8.43
CA LYS A 15 -20.05 29.49 8.49
C LYS A 15 -18.62 30.06 8.44
N ARG A 16 -17.57 29.29 8.74
CA ARG A 16 -16.17 29.78 8.69
C ARG A 16 -15.59 29.87 7.27
N LEU A 17 -16.26 29.31 6.27
CA LEU A 17 -15.87 29.38 4.84
C LEU A 17 -16.48 30.58 4.09
N LYS A 18 -17.21 31.46 4.77
CA LYS A 18 -17.75 32.71 4.18
C LYS A 18 -16.80 33.91 4.29
N HIS A 19 -15.57 33.71 4.74
CA HIS A 19 -14.57 34.77 4.59
C HIS A 19 -13.97 34.66 3.20
N GLN A 20 -14.39 35.54 2.30
CA GLN A 20 -13.75 35.78 1.02
C GLN A 20 -12.33 36.27 1.32
N VAL A 21 -11.40 35.32 1.47
CA VAL A 21 -9.97 35.62 1.62
C VAL A 21 -9.56 36.25 0.30
N SER A 22 -9.47 37.58 0.29
CA SER A 22 -8.81 38.31 -0.78
C SER A 22 -7.36 37.84 -0.80
N LEU A 23 -7.02 36.99 -1.78
CA LEU A 23 -5.66 36.47 -1.96
C LEU A 23 -4.79 37.54 -2.61
N THR A 24 -4.47 38.61 -1.88
CA THR A 24 -3.59 39.69 -2.34
C THR A 24 -2.11 39.28 -2.23
N ASN A 25 -1.72 38.21 -2.92
CA ASN A 25 -0.31 37.83 -3.07
C ASN A 25 0.05 37.73 -4.55
N LYS A 26 1.27 38.13 -4.93
CA LYS A 26 1.75 38.20 -6.31
C LYS A 26 1.67 36.87 -7.07
N ASN A 27 1.57 35.74 -6.34
CA ASN A 27 1.48 34.39 -6.88
C ASN A 27 0.11 33.72 -6.64
N SER A 28 -0.95 34.51 -6.47
CA SER A 28 -2.29 33.96 -6.26
C SER A 28 -2.83 33.28 -7.53
N LEU A 29 -3.48 32.13 -7.34
CA LEU A 29 -4.22 31.47 -8.41
C LEU A 29 -5.39 32.36 -8.84
N SER A 30 -5.73 32.35 -10.13
CA SER A 30 -6.87 33.11 -10.62
C SER A 30 -8.16 32.66 -9.93
N VAL A 31 -9.08 33.61 -9.74
CA VAL A 31 -10.36 33.36 -9.05
C VAL A 31 -11.12 32.20 -9.70
N ALA A 32 -11.12 32.12 -11.03
CA ALA A 32 -11.74 31.02 -11.78
C ALA A 32 -11.13 29.64 -11.47
N VAL A 33 -9.80 29.57 -11.27
CA VAL A 33 -9.12 28.31 -10.88
C VAL A 33 -9.50 27.95 -9.44
N VAL A 34 -9.53 28.92 -8.54
CA VAL A 34 -9.94 28.67 -7.15
C VAL A 34 -11.39 28.21 -7.07
N GLU A 35 -12.29 28.81 -7.85
CA GLU A 35 -13.70 28.45 -7.89
C GLU A 35 -13.94 27.06 -8.48
N SER A 36 -13.19 26.66 -9.51
CA SER A 36 -13.26 25.31 -10.07
C SER A 36 -12.66 24.25 -9.12
N MET A 37 -11.62 24.59 -8.36
CA MET A 37 -11.00 23.68 -7.38
C MET A 37 -11.80 23.55 -6.08
N ARG A 38 -12.49 24.61 -5.65
CA ARG A 38 -13.23 24.67 -4.38
C ARG A 38 -14.19 23.49 -4.16
N PRO A 39 -15.05 23.08 -5.11
CA PRO A 39 -15.93 21.92 -4.92
C PRO A 39 -15.13 20.63 -4.72
N ILE A 40 -14.04 20.43 -5.46
CA ILE A 40 -13.19 19.23 -5.35
C ILE A 40 -12.57 19.14 -3.94
N PHE A 41 -12.02 20.24 -3.43
CA PHE A 41 -11.46 20.26 -2.07
C PHE A 41 -12.53 20.14 -0.99
N ARG A 42 -13.73 20.68 -1.21
CA ARG A 42 -14.87 20.49 -0.32
C ARG A 42 -15.27 19.02 -0.25
N ASP A 43 -15.32 18.35 -1.39
CA ASP A 43 -15.64 16.92 -1.48
C ASP A 43 -14.57 16.06 -0.80
N PHE A 44 -13.30 16.43 -0.95
CA PHE A 44 -12.21 15.78 -0.23
C PHE A 44 -12.19 16.05 1.27
N SER A 45 -12.88 17.10 1.73
CA SER A 45 -12.98 17.45 3.14
C SER A 45 -14.15 16.76 3.86
N PHE A 46 -14.94 15.93 3.17
CA PHE A 46 -16.05 15.22 3.81
C PHE A 46 -15.57 14.29 4.93
N PRO A 47 -16.14 14.38 6.15
CA PRO A 47 -15.70 13.59 7.30
C PRO A 47 -15.71 12.08 7.06
N ASP A 48 -16.69 11.57 6.31
CA ASP A 48 -16.81 10.14 5.97
C ASP A 48 -15.67 9.65 5.06
N LEU A 49 -15.20 10.51 4.15
CA LEU A 49 -14.04 10.21 3.32
C LEU A 49 -12.76 10.24 4.15
N LEU A 50 -12.58 11.28 4.97
CA LEU A 50 -11.42 11.42 5.84
C LEU A 50 -11.32 10.30 6.89
N LYS A 51 -12.46 9.80 7.40
CA LYS A 51 -12.52 8.65 8.32
C LYS A 51 -11.98 7.36 7.69
N LYS A 52 -12.16 7.17 6.38
CA LYS A 52 -11.54 6.06 5.63
C LYS A 52 -10.02 6.24 5.51
N CYS A 53 -9.55 7.48 5.39
CA CYS A 53 -8.11 7.81 5.34
C CYS A 53 -7.40 7.69 6.70
N LEU A 54 -8.10 7.98 7.81
CA LEU A 54 -7.56 7.95 9.19
C LEU A 54 -7.02 6.58 9.62
N HIS A 55 -7.56 5.50 9.06
CA HIS A 55 -7.10 4.15 9.40
C HIS A 55 -5.68 3.87 8.90
N GLY A 56 -5.09 4.75 8.07
CA GLY A 56 -3.74 4.57 7.55
C GLY A 56 -3.56 3.22 6.84
N LYS A 57 -4.67 2.63 6.34
CA LYS A 57 -4.68 1.36 5.61
C LYS A 57 -4.14 1.60 4.21
N THR A 58 -2.86 1.95 4.13
CA THR A 58 -2.04 1.76 2.93
C THR A 58 -1.62 0.30 2.89
N GLN A 59 -2.59 -0.55 2.65
CA GLN A 59 -2.36 -1.80 1.95
C GLN A 59 -3.41 -1.82 0.86
N ASN A 60 -3.02 -1.31 -0.32
CA ASN A 60 -3.73 -1.62 -1.56
C ASN A 60 -3.87 -3.15 -1.60
N PRO A 61 -5.08 -3.73 -1.40
CA PRO A 61 -5.26 -5.18 -1.43
C PRO A 61 -4.77 -5.74 -2.75
N ASN A 62 -4.94 -4.98 -3.83
CA ASN A 62 -4.47 -5.33 -5.18
C ASN A 62 -2.94 -5.42 -5.21
N GLY A 63 -2.23 -4.57 -4.45
CA GLY A 63 -0.77 -4.64 -4.32
C GLY A 63 -0.28 -5.92 -3.64
N SER A 64 -1.00 -6.36 -2.60
CA SER A 64 -0.71 -7.63 -1.94
C SER A 64 -1.07 -8.84 -2.82
N PHE A 65 -2.21 -8.77 -3.51
CA PHE A 65 -2.66 -9.83 -4.43
C PHE A 65 -1.72 -9.99 -5.63
N HIS A 66 -1.30 -8.89 -6.25
CA HIS A 66 -0.32 -8.91 -7.33
C HIS A 66 0.99 -9.57 -6.88
N ASN A 67 1.44 -9.31 -5.65
CA ASN A 67 2.63 -9.96 -5.11
C ASN A 67 2.46 -11.49 -5.01
N VAL A 68 1.26 -11.97 -4.68
CA VAL A 68 0.97 -13.42 -4.69
C VAL A 68 1.04 -13.96 -6.12
N ILE A 69 0.39 -13.31 -7.10
CA ILE A 69 0.47 -13.73 -8.52
C ILE A 69 1.94 -13.83 -8.96
N TRP A 70 2.73 -12.77 -8.75
CA TRP A 70 4.13 -12.73 -9.21
C TRP A 70 5.06 -13.69 -8.46
N SER A 71 4.66 -14.17 -7.29
CA SER A 71 5.38 -15.24 -6.59
C SER A 71 5.15 -16.62 -7.17
N ARG A 72 4.03 -16.84 -7.91
CA ARG A 72 3.74 -18.09 -8.64
C ARG A 72 4.24 -18.01 -10.07
N VAL A 73 3.97 -16.89 -10.73
CA VAL A 73 4.30 -16.63 -12.13
C VAL A 73 5.17 -15.38 -12.21
N PRO A 74 6.50 -15.50 -12.13
CA PRO A 74 7.39 -14.35 -12.16
C PRO A 74 7.26 -13.56 -13.46
N LYS A 75 7.22 -12.23 -13.37
CA LYS A 75 7.13 -11.34 -14.54
C LYS A 75 8.28 -11.48 -15.54
N ALA A 76 9.44 -11.89 -15.03
CA ALA A 76 10.66 -12.03 -15.82
C ALA A 76 10.67 -13.33 -16.65
N THR A 77 9.73 -14.24 -16.40
CA THR A 77 9.68 -15.55 -17.04
C THR A 77 8.51 -15.61 -18.00
N PHE A 78 8.79 -15.87 -19.27
CA PHE A 78 7.74 -16.16 -20.23
C PHE A 78 7.13 -17.53 -19.95
N VAL A 79 5.80 -17.61 -19.93
CA VAL A 79 5.04 -18.84 -19.73
C VAL A 79 3.86 -18.89 -20.71
N GLN A 80 3.42 -20.10 -21.07
CA GLN A 80 2.21 -20.30 -21.87
C GLN A 80 0.97 -19.79 -21.13
N ILE A 81 -0.08 -19.44 -21.88
CA ILE A 81 -1.32 -18.87 -21.34
C ILE A 81 -2.01 -19.81 -20.35
N GLU A 82 -1.91 -21.12 -20.54
CA GLU A 82 -2.44 -22.14 -19.63
C GLU A 82 -1.76 -22.09 -18.27
N THR A 83 -0.43 -22.07 -18.25
CA THR A 83 0.38 -21.95 -17.02
C THR A 83 0.13 -20.62 -16.31
N LEU A 84 0.01 -19.53 -17.07
CA LEU A 84 -0.35 -18.22 -16.52
C LEU A 84 -1.72 -18.27 -15.84
N SER A 85 -2.72 -18.84 -16.52
CA SER A 85 -4.08 -18.97 -16.01
C SER A 85 -4.12 -19.81 -14.73
N LEU A 86 -3.45 -20.97 -14.73
CA LEU A 86 -3.34 -21.83 -13.56
C LEU A 86 -2.68 -21.12 -12.37
N GLY A 87 -1.57 -20.41 -12.61
CA GLY A 87 -0.89 -19.65 -11.57
C GLY A 87 -1.73 -18.51 -11.00
N VAL A 88 -2.55 -17.86 -11.82
CA VAL A 88 -3.52 -16.85 -11.37
C VAL A 88 -4.63 -17.49 -10.54
N TYR A 89 -5.19 -18.62 -10.97
CA TYR A 89 -6.20 -19.34 -10.20
C TYR A 89 -5.68 -19.82 -8.84
N ASP A 90 -4.46 -20.40 -8.78
CA ASP A 90 -3.82 -20.74 -7.50
C ASP A 90 -3.61 -19.51 -6.62
N ALA A 91 -3.18 -18.39 -7.19
CA ALA A 91 -2.97 -17.15 -6.45
C ALA A 91 -4.27 -16.62 -5.84
N VAL A 92 -5.38 -16.65 -6.59
CA VAL A 92 -6.72 -16.25 -6.09
C VAL A 92 -7.15 -17.15 -4.94
N CYS A 93 -7.09 -18.48 -5.14
CA CYS A 93 -7.42 -19.46 -4.12
C CYS A 93 -6.57 -19.28 -2.85
N SER A 94 -5.26 -19.20 -3.00
CA SER A 94 -4.31 -19.01 -1.90
C SER A 94 -4.50 -17.68 -1.16
N PHE A 95 -4.91 -16.61 -1.86
CA PHE A 95 -5.13 -15.30 -1.27
C PHE A 95 -6.38 -15.29 -0.39
N ASN A 96 -7.48 -15.87 -0.89
CA ASN A 96 -8.77 -15.87 -0.22
C ASN A 96 -8.88 -16.94 0.87
N ASP A 97 -8.51 -18.19 0.54
CA ASP A 97 -8.76 -19.38 1.37
C ASP A 97 -7.48 -19.92 2.03
N GLY A 98 -6.30 -19.37 1.71
CA GLY A 98 -5.01 -19.90 2.19
C GLY A 98 -4.68 -21.25 1.56
N ASN A 99 -3.91 -22.09 2.25
CA ASN A 99 -3.55 -23.41 1.74
C ASN A 99 -4.68 -24.44 1.89
N ALA A 100 -5.77 -24.12 2.60
CA ALA A 100 -6.97 -24.96 2.65
C ALA A 100 -7.58 -25.18 1.26
N SER A 101 -7.45 -24.20 0.34
CA SER A 101 -7.92 -24.35 -1.04
C SER A 101 -7.20 -25.48 -1.77
N LYS A 102 -5.92 -25.73 -1.46
CA LYS A 102 -5.13 -26.78 -2.09
C LYS A 102 -5.59 -28.16 -1.65
N LEU A 103 -5.98 -28.31 -0.38
CA LEU A 103 -6.58 -29.55 0.13
C LEU A 103 -7.90 -29.84 -0.59
N LYS A 104 -8.78 -28.83 -0.72
CA LYS A 104 -10.04 -28.96 -1.48
C LYS A 104 -9.79 -29.32 -2.96
N MET A 105 -8.75 -28.74 -3.56
CA MET A 105 -8.37 -29.02 -4.95
C MET A 105 -7.91 -30.47 -5.13
N LEU A 106 -7.08 -30.98 -4.22
CA LEU A 106 -6.65 -32.38 -4.22
C LEU A 106 -7.85 -33.33 -4.13
N GLN A 107 -8.78 -33.08 -3.21
CA GLN A 107 -10.01 -33.87 -3.09
C GLN A 107 -10.84 -33.88 -4.37
N LYS A 108 -11.01 -32.71 -5.01
CA LYS A 108 -11.70 -32.61 -6.30
C LYS A 108 -11.00 -33.36 -7.44
N MET A 109 -9.69 -33.56 -7.35
CA MET A 109 -8.91 -34.36 -8.29
C MET A 109 -8.90 -35.85 -7.95
N GLY A 110 -9.69 -36.28 -6.96
CA GLY A 110 -9.75 -37.69 -6.50
C GLY A 110 -8.61 -38.09 -5.59
N VAL A 111 -7.83 -37.13 -5.08
CA VAL A 111 -6.71 -37.37 -4.16
C VAL A 111 -7.12 -36.94 -2.75
N GLU A 112 -7.38 -37.90 -1.87
CA GLU A 112 -7.70 -37.60 -0.48
C GLU A 112 -6.45 -37.15 0.30
N PRO A 113 -6.45 -35.94 0.88
CA PRO A 113 -5.31 -35.46 1.65
C PRO A 113 -5.16 -36.24 2.97
N GLY A 114 -4.03 -36.93 3.14
CA GLY A 114 -3.68 -37.55 4.42
C GLY A 114 -3.42 -36.53 5.55
N GLU A 115 -3.40 -37.01 6.79
CA GLU A 115 -3.27 -36.18 7.99
C GLU A 115 -2.01 -35.29 8.01
N TYR A 116 -0.89 -35.83 7.51
CA TYR A 116 0.37 -35.08 7.37
C TYR A 116 0.24 -33.92 6.38
N SER A 117 -0.46 -34.13 5.26
CA SER A 117 -0.71 -33.09 4.26
C SER A 117 -1.57 -31.97 4.84
N VAL A 118 -2.63 -32.32 5.55
CA VAL A 118 -3.49 -31.34 6.23
C VAL A 118 -2.70 -30.55 7.28
N SER A 119 -1.89 -31.25 8.09
CA SER A 119 -1.07 -30.64 9.14
C SER A 119 -0.01 -29.69 8.56
N ALA A 120 0.65 -30.10 7.47
CA ALA A 120 1.62 -29.28 6.76
C ALA A 120 0.99 -28.01 6.18
N MET A 121 -0.17 -28.11 5.52
CA MET A 121 -0.87 -26.94 4.97
C MET A 121 -1.28 -25.95 6.07
N LYS A 122 -1.76 -26.45 7.22
CA LYS A 122 -2.06 -25.61 8.40
C LYS A 122 -0.82 -24.94 8.98
N LEU A 123 0.34 -25.61 8.98
CA LEU A 123 1.60 -25.03 9.44
C LEU A 123 2.04 -23.89 8.49
N LEU A 124 1.99 -24.11 7.18
CA LEU A 124 2.32 -23.10 6.18
C LEU A 124 1.42 -21.85 6.29
N ASP A 125 0.13 -22.04 6.54
CA ASP A 125 -0.78 -20.91 6.77
C ASP A 125 -0.47 -20.17 8.07
N ARG A 126 -0.13 -20.88 9.15
CA ARG A 126 0.33 -20.26 10.40
C ARG A 126 1.58 -19.43 10.17
N GLU A 127 2.59 -19.96 9.49
CA GLU A 127 3.80 -19.21 9.16
C GLU A 127 3.51 -17.96 8.32
N ARG A 128 2.62 -18.08 7.32
CA ARG A 128 2.19 -16.95 6.48
C ARG A 128 1.60 -15.84 7.34
N LEU A 129 0.71 -16.18 8.28
CA LEU A 129 0.09 -15.23 9.21
C LEU A 129 1.13 -14.60 10.15
N MET A 130 2.03 -15.40 10.71
CA MET A 130 3.08 -14.88 11.61
C MET A 130 4.02 -13.91 10.88
N LYS A 131 4.40 -14.20 9.64
CA LYS A 131 5.17 -13.29 8.78
C LYS A 131 4.42 -11.99 8.52
N ALA A 132 3.11 -12.06 8.27
CA ALA A 132 2.27 -10.88 8.06
C ALA A 132 2.15 -10.01 9.32
N ILE A 133 1.91 -10.63 10.48
CA ILE A 133 1.86 -9.95 11.79
C ILE A 133 3.21 -9.27 12.08
N TYR A 134 4.31 -10.00 11.91
CA TYR A 134 5.65 -9.45 12.09
C TYR A 134 5.91 -8.28 11.15
N ALA A 135 5.55 -8.38 9.87
CA ALA A 135 5.68 -7.29 8.91
C ALA A 135 4.86 -6.05 9.30
N PHE A 136 3.69 -6.25 9.92
CA PHE A 136 2.84 -5.17 10.42
C PHE A 136 3.31 -4.59 11.77
N SER A 137 4.16 -5.30 12.51
CA SER A 137 4.70 -4.83 13.79
C SER A 137 5.40 -3.47 13.68
N GLY A 138 5.31 -2.67 14.74
CA GLY A 138 5.96 -1.36 14.81
C GLY A 138 7.48 -1.43 14.63
N ARG A 139 8.11 -2.47 15.19
CA ARG A 139 9.54 -2.75 15.04
C ARG A 139 9.94 -2.96 13.58
N SER A 140 9.25 -3.84 12.87
CA SER A 140 9.51 -4.09 11.44
C SER A 140 9.28 -2.85 10.58
N LYS A 141 8.22 -2.08 10.86
CA LYS A 141 7.95 -0.79 10.19
C LYS A 141 9.08 0.21 10.39
N LYS A 142 9.63 0.32 11.61
CA LYS A 142 10.76 1.21 11.93
C LYS A 142 12.02 0.81 11.17
N ILE A 143 12.40 -0.47 11.24
CA ILE A 143 13.55 -1.03 10.51
C ILE A 143 13.44 -0.73 9.00
N ARG A 144 12.27 -0.95 8.40
CA ARG A 144 12.03 -0.65 6.98
C ARG A 144 12.19 0.83 6.65
N LYS A 145 11.67 1.74 7.50
CA LYS A 145 11.83 3.19 7.32
C LYS A 145 13.31 3.59 7.39
N ASP A 146 14.05 3.06 8.36
CA ASP A 146 15.47 3.39 8.54
C ASP A 146 16.32 2.88 7.38
N LYS A 147 16.09 1.65 6.91
CA LYS A 147 16.77 1.11 5.71
C LYS A 147 16.48 1.97 4.47
N ARG A 148 15.22 2.40 4.27
CA ARG A 148 14.85 3.28 3.16
C ARG A 148 15.54 4.65 3.24
N ARG A 149 15.64 5.22 4.44
CA ARG A 149 16.35 6.49 4.68
C ARG A 149 17.83 6.37 4.37
N LYS A 150 18.49 5.28 4.80
CA LYS A 150 19.90 5.01 4.48
C LYS A 150 20.13 4.92 2.97
N ARG A 151 19.32 4.12 2.26
CA ARG A 151 19.43 3.97 0.80
C ARG A 151 19.24 5.31 0.07
N LYS A 152 18.24 6.11 0.48
CA LYS A 152 18.02 7.43 -0.12
C LYS A 152 19.23 8.36 0.08
N LYS A 153 19.83 8.39 1.27
CA LYS A 153 21.04 9.18 1.54
C LYS A 153 22.21 8.76 0.64
N GLU A 154 22.37 7.46 0.43
CA GLU A 154 23.41 6.92 -0.45
C GLU A 154 23.18 7.28 -1.92
N GLU A 155 21.95 7.12 -2.41
CA GLU A 155 21.54 7.54 -3.76
C GLU A 155 21.76 9.05 -3.97
N ASP A 156 21.39 9.89 -2.99
CA ASP A 156 21.58 11.35 -3.05
C ASP A 156 23.08 11.72 -3.04
N ASN A 157 23.91 11.01 -2.29
CA ASN A 157 25.36 11.20 -2.28
C ASN A 157 26.00 10.82 -3.62
N ILE A 158 25.59 9.69 -4.22
CA ILE A 158 26.05 9.28 -5.55
C ILE A 158 25.70 10.33 -6.61
N LYS A 159 24.48 10.87 -6.57
CA LYS A 159 24.05 11.94 -7.49
C LYS A 159 24.88 13.21 -7.31
N LYS A 160 25.14 13.64 -6.07
CA LYS A 160 25.99 14.81 -5.79
C LYS A 160 27.42 14.62 -6.30
N ASN A 161 27.99 13.43 -6.15
CA ASN A 161 29.33 13.13 -6.67
C ASN A 161 29.36 13.14 -8.21
N LYS A 162 28.36 12.57 -8.88
CA LYS A 162 28.27 12.62 -10.36
C LYS A 162 28.11 14.05 -10.91
N VAL A 163 27.33 14.90 -10.24
CA VAL A 163 27.16 16.31 -10.63
C VAL A 163 28.46 17.11 -10.42
N LYS A 164 29.26 16.79 -9.40
CA LYS A 164 30.60 17.40 -9.22
C LYS A 164 31.59 17.02 -10.32
N THR A 165 31.45 15.84 -10.92
CA THR A 165 32.40 15.31 -11.93
C THR A 165 31.98 15.58 -13.38
N GLY A 166 30.79 16.11 -13.63
CA GLY A 166 30.26 16.32 -14.98
C GLY A 166 29.78 17.75 -15.18
N TYR A 167 30.42 18.44 -16.13
CA TYR A 167 30.22 19.84 -16.53
C TYR A 167 30.75 20.92 -15.59
N SER A 168 31.96 21.40 -15.90
CA SER A 168 32.44 22.75 -15.59
C SER A 168 32.17 23.66 -16.79
N ALA A 169 31.59 24.83 -16.55
CA ALA A 169 31.47 25.86 -17.59
C ALA A 169 32.88 26.25 -18.06
N GLY A 170 33.19 26.03 -19.34
CA GLY A 170 34.49 26.33 -19.94
C GLY A 170 35.47 25.17 -20.02
N SER A 171 35.04 23.92 -19.87
CA SER A 171 35.91 22.76 -20.13
C SER A 171 35.66 22.17 -21.52
N PHE A 172 36.28 22.80 -22.51
CA PHE A 172 36.64 22.25 -23.82
C PHE A 172 38.05 22.73 -24.16
#